data_AF-A0A0K0SY83-F1
#
_entry.id   AF-A0A0K0SY83-F1
#
_cell.length_a   1.000
_cell.length_b   1.000
_cell.length_c   1.000
_cell.angle_alpha   90.00
_cell.angle_beta   90.00
_cell.angle_gamma   90.00
#
_symmetry.space_group_name_H-M   'P 1'
#
loop_
_entity.id
_entity.type
_entity.pdbx_description
1 polymer ?
#
loop_
_entity_poly.entity_id
_entity_poly.type
_entity_poly.pdbx_seq_one_letter_code
_entity_poly.pdbx_strand_id
1 'polypeptide(L)'
;MKKITLIFAALVFTTLTTHADTLGIALGSYDVDGSHGAADFRLDYEYDTSVWLQDLKPWLGAEATTDGSLWLGGGLLYDWQFAETWHLKPGLGVGYYSRGSSDLDLGHPIEFRSQLELAKEINAQNSLGLAVSHLSNADLDKENPGVEVLSVYWHYRF
;
A
#
# COMPACT_ATOMS: atom_id res chain seq x y z
N MET A 1 -36.28 59.45 -7.94
CA MET A 1 -36.36 58.00 -7.63
C MET A 1 -34.94 57.46 -7.58
N LYS A 2 -34.39 57.18 -6.39
CA LYS A 2 -33.01 56.70 -6.22
C LYS A 2 -32.98 55.19 -6.51
N LYS A 3 -32.14 54.76 -7.46
CA LYS A 3 -31.94 53.33 -7.78
C LYS A 3 -31.01 52.74 -6.72
N ILE A 4 -31.48 51.76 -5.97
CA ILE A 4 -30.66 50.97 -5.04
C ILE A 4 -30.16 49.77 -5.83
N THR A 5 -28.85 49.69 -6.06
CA THR A 5 -28.21 48.52 -6.65
C THR A 5 -27.78 47.59 -5.52
N LEU A 6 -28.41 46.42 -5.42
CA LEU A 6 -27.93 45.33 -4.55
C LEU A 6 -26.82 44.57 -5.28
N ILE A 7 -25.66 44.45 -4.62
CA ILE A 7 -24.57 43.58 -5.05
C ILE A 7 -24.69 42.29 -4.25
N PHE A 8 -24.93 41.17 -4.94
CA PHE A 8 -24.83 39.83 -4.36
C PHE A 8 -23.35 39.43 -4.30
N ALA A 9 -22.83 39.24 -3.08
CA ALA A 9 -21.54 38.59 -2.88
C ALA A 9 -21.75 37.07 -2.91
N ALA A 10 -21.29 36.41 -3.97
CA ALA A 10 -21.20 34.95 -4.00
C ALA A 10 -20.01 34.52 -3.13
N LEU A 11 -20.29 33.82 -2.03
CA LEU A 11 -19.26 33.16 -1.24
C LEU A 11 -18.84 31.90 -2.02
N VAL A 12 -17.66 31.93 -2.64
CA VAL A 12 -17.02 30.75 -3.18
C VAL A 12 -16.32 30.05 -2.01
N PHE A 13 -16.86 28.91 -1.57
CA PHE A 13 -16.14 28.02 -0.68
C PHE A 13 -15.13 27.22 -1.53
N THR A 14 -13.87 27.60 -1.50
CA THR A 14 -12.78 26.73 -1.95
C THR A 14 -12.51 25.71 -0.85
N THR A 15 -12.85 24.45 -1.09
CA THR A 15 -12.31 23.34 -0.28
C THR A 15 -10.81 23.29 -0.54
N LEU A 16 -10.00 23.63 0.46
CA LEU A 16 -8.57 23.32 0.44
C LEU A 16 -8.47 21.79 0.57
N THR A 17 -8.26 21.09 -0.54
CA THR A 17 -7.84 19.68 -0.48
C THR A 17 -6.40 19.70 0.03
N THR A 18 -6.21 19.45 1.32
CA THR A 18 -4.89 19.14 1.87
C THR A 18 -4.55 17.75 1.37
N HIS A 19 -3.66 17.64 0.37
CA HIS A 19 -3.07 16.35 -0.01
C HIS A 19 -2.35 15.81 1.22
N ALA A 20 -2.84 14.68 1.71
CA ALA A 20 -2.32 14.07 2.92
C ALA A 20 -1.83 12.67 2.56
N ASP A 21 -0.52 12.55 2.38
CA ASP A 21 0.12 11.28 2.08
C ASP A 21 -0.07 10.32 3.27
N THR A 22 0.07 9.02 3.02
CA THR A 22 -0.19 7.99 4.02
C THR A 22 1.06 7.16 4.28
N LEU A 23 1.37 6.97 5.56
CA LEU A 23 2.40 6.05 6.02
C LEU A 23 1.74 4.77 6.54
N GLY A 24 2.07 3.63 5.95
CA GLY A 24 1.67 2.30 6.39
C GLY A 24 2.80 1.63 7.17
N ILE A 25 2.47 1.05 8.33
CA ILE A 25 3.38 0.19 9.11
C ILE A 25 2.69 -1.15 9.30
N ALA A 26 3.38 -2.26 8.99
CA ALA A 26 2.80 -3.58 9.08
C ALA A 26 3.64 -4.57 9.88
N LEU A 27 2.92 -5.53 10.48
CA LEU A 27 3.46 -6.77 11.00
C LEU A 27 2.75 -7.93 10.33
N GLY A 28 3.48 -8.96 9.94
CA GLY A 28 2.92 -10.11 9.23
C GLY A 28 3.58 -11.44 9.54
N SER A 29 3.01 -12.48 8.95
CA SER A 29 3.58 -13.82 8.85
C SER A 29 3.99 -14.03 7.40
N TYR A 30 5.27 -14.33 7.18
CA TYR A 30 5.88 -14.65 5.90
C TYR A 30 5.79 -16.15 5.63
N ASP A 31 5.65 -16.55 4.37
CA ASP A 31 5.53 -17.95 3.92
C ASP A 31 4.38 -18.72 4.62
N VAL A 32 3.16 -18.17 4.56
CA VAL A 32 2.01 -18.68 5.33
C VAL A 32 1.45 -20.01 4.84
N ASP A 33 1.76 -20.41 3.62
CA ASP A 33 1.35 -21.66 3.00
C ASP A 33 2.54 -22.62 2.73
N GLY A 34 3.76 -22.19 3.06
CA GLY A 34 4.97 -23.00 2.96
C GLY A 34 5.53 -23.48 4.30
N SER A 35 6.85 -23.69 4.33
CA SER A 35 7.59 -24.29 5.45
C SER A 35 8.69 -23.40 6.03
N HIS A 36 8.89 -22.20 5.49
CA HIS A 36 9.98 -21.28 5.80
C HIS A 36 9.45 -20.02 6.51
N GLY A 37 8.51 -20.23 7.44
CA GLY A 37 7.81 -19.14 8.12
C GLY A 37 8.73 -18.21 8.90
N ALA A 38 8.49 -16.91 8.75
CA ALA A 38 9.18 -15.84 9.47
C ALA A 38 8.21 -14.73 9.87
N ALA A 39 8.59 -13.88 10.84
CA ALA A 39 7.85 -12.64 11.06
C ALA A 39 8.26 -11.60 10.02
N ASP A 40 7.27 -10.88 9.49
CA ASP A 40 7.36 -9.87 8.45
C ASP A 40 7.14 -8.46 9.03
N PHE A 41 7.94 -7.49 8.61
CA PHE A 41 7.85 -6.09 8.99
C PHE A 41 7.86 -5.22 7.75
N ARG A 42 6.89 -4.30 7.63
CA ARG A 42 6.78 -3.43 6.46
C ARG A 42 6.63 -1.96 6.82
N LEU A 43 7.15 -1.11 5.94
CA LEU A 43 6.97 0.33 5.95
C LEU A 43 6.64 0.77 4.52
N ASP A 44 5.44 1.30 4.33
CA ASP A 44 4.93 1.76 3.05
C ASP A 44 4.62 3.26 3.10
N TYR A 45 4.87 3.95 1.99
CA TYR A 45 4.53 5.35 1.77
C TYR A 45 3.62 5.44 0.55
N GLU A 46 2.42 5.96 0.73
CA GLU A 46 1.41 6.10 -0.31
C GLU A 46 1.18 7.58 -0.62
N TYR A 47 1.35 7.95 -1.88
CA TYR A 47 1.13 9.32 -2.33
C TYR A 47 -0.38 9.58 -2.48
N ASP A 48 -0.87 10.71 -1.95
CA ASP A 48 -2.25 11.15 -2.12
C ASP A 48 -2.43 11.92 -3.44
N THR A 49 -1.88 11.36 -4.51
CA THR A 49 -1.99 11.88 -5.88
C THR A 49 -2.43 10.77 -6.80
N SER A 50 -3.62 10.91 -7.38
CA SER A 50 -4.12 9.99 -8.39
C SER A 50 -3.32 10.12 -9.69
N VAL A 51 -2.95 8.97 -10.29
CA VAL A 51 -2.25 8.89 -11.58
C VAL A 51 -3.05 8.04 -12.55
N TRP A 52 -3.22 8.52 -13.79
CA TRP A 52 -3.93 7.88 -14.91
C TRP A 52 -5.44 7.64 -14.69
N LEU A 53 -5.85 7.19 -13.51
CA LEU A 53 -7.21 6.94 -13.07
C LEU A 53 -7.40 7.56 -11.67
N GLN A 54 -8.62 7.96 -11.35
CA GLN A 54 -8.98 8.40 -10.01
C GLN A 54 -8.65 7.30 -9.00
N ASP A 55 -8.13 7.65 -7.82
CA ASP A 55 -7.78 6.75 -6.71
C ASP A 55 -6.68 5.70 -7.00
N LEU A 56 -6.13 5.66 -8.21
CA LEU A 56 -4.91 4.92 -8.51
C LEU A 56 -3.71 5.75 -8.06
N LYS A 57 -3.02 5.32 -7.00
CA LYS A 57 -2.00 6.08 -6.29
C LYS A 57 -0.63 5.38 -6.39
N PRO A 58 0.46 6.13 -6.63
CA PRO A 58 1.80 5.59 -6.45
C PRO A 58 2.10 5.27 -5.00
N TRP A 59 2.95 4.27 -4.77
CA TRP A 59 3.48 3.95 -3.44
C TRP A 59 4.93 3.47 -3.51
N LEU A 60 5.65 3.62 -2.40
CA LEU A 60 6.98 3.08 -2.15
C LEU A 60 6.92 2.22 -0.89
N GLY A 61 7.75 1.18 -0.80
CA GLY A 61 7.76 0.35 0.39
C GLY A 61 9.04 -0.41 0.61
N ALA A 62 9.26 -0.76 1.87
CA ALA A 62 10.33 -1.62 2.34
C ALA A 62 9.73 -2.74 3.20
N GLU A 63 10.31 -3.92 3.08
CA GLU A 63 9.92 -5.13 3.77
C GLU A 63 11.16 -5.84 4.30
N ALA A 64 11.07 -6.35 5.52
CA ALA A 64 12.13 -7.09 6.17
C ALA A 64 11.56 -8.23 7.01
N THR A 65 12.20 -9.39 6.96
CA THR A 65 11.78 -10.56 7.74
C THR A 65 12.77 -10.86 8.88
N THR A 66 12.34 -11.65 9.87
CA THR A 66 13.24 -12.10 10.96
C THR A 66 14.35 -13.03 10.52
N ASP A 67 14.23 -13.66 9.34
CA ASP A 67 15.30 -14.46 8.74
C ASP A 67 16.31 -13.61 7.94
N GLY A 68 16.05 -12.31 7.80
CA GLY A 68 16.95 -11.35 7.15
C GLY A 68 16.68 -11.13 5.65
N SER A 69 15.56 -11.62 5.12
CA SER A 69 15.12 -11.27 3.77
C SER A 69 14.69 -9.80 3.72
N LEU A 70 14.96 -9.14 2.60
CA LEU A 70 14.65 -7.73 2.37
C LEU A 70 13.98 -7.55 1.02
N TRP A 71 12.99 -6.67 0.95
CA TRP A 71 12.45 -6.17 -0.31
C TRP A 71 12.34 -4.64 -0.25
N LEU A 72 12.73 -3.96 -1.34
CA LEU A 72 12.64 -2.51 -1.47
C LEU A 72 12.14 -2.16 -2.87
N GLY A 73 11.05 -1.42 -2.95
CA GLY A 73 10.44 -1.12 -4.24
C GLY A 73 9.28 -0.15 -4.15
N GLY A 74 8.42 -0.24 -5.15
CA GLY A 74 7.22 0.57 -5.22
C GLY A 74 6.34 0.17 -6.40
N GLY A 75 5.24 0.87 -6.55
CA GLY A 75 4.29 0.58 -7.60
C GLY A 75 3.03 1.42 -7.51
N LEU A 76 1.90 0.81 -7.82
CA LEU A 76 0.59 1.43 -7.82
C LEU A 76 -0.38 0.64 -6.96
N LEU A 77 -1.27 1.35 -6.28
CA LEU A 77 -2.41 0.80 -5.56
C LEU A 77 -3.66 1.54 -5.98
N TYR A 78 -4.80 0.87 -5.96
CA TYR A 78 -6.10 1.51 -6.19
C TYR A 78 -6.85 1.58 -4.86
N ASP A 79 -7.13 2.79 -4.37
CA ASP A 79 -7.76 3.00 -3.07
C ASP A 79 -9.29 3.09 -3.19
N TRP A 80 -9.97 1.94 -3.22
CA TRP A 80 -11.42 1.91 -3.42
C TRP A 80 -12.21 2.00 -2.12
N GLN A 81 -12.74 3.19 -1.82
CA GLN A 81 -13.73 3.35 -0.76
C GLN A 81 -15.11 2.80 -1.20
N PHE A 82 -15.43 1.57 -0.79
CA PHE A 82 -16.70 0.91 -1.16
C PHE A 82 -17.81 1.09 -0.11
N ALA A 83 -17.46 1.56 1.09
CA ALA A 83 -18.40 2.01 2.11
C ALA A 83 -17.77 3.15 2.93
N GLU A 84 -18.57 3.84 3.74
CA GLU A 84 -18.20 5.10 4.43
C GLU A 84 -16.84 5.08 5.14
N THR A 85 -16.45 3.94 5.72
CA THR A 85 -15.16 3.78 6.44
C THR A 85 -14.35 2.58 5.94
N TRP A 86 -14.76 1.95 4.84
CA TRP A 86 -14.12 0.73 4.35
C TRP A 86 -13.53 0.89 2.96
N HIS A 87 -12.29 0.44 2.83
CA HIS A 87 -11.47 0.55 1.64
C HIS A 87 -11.00 -0.84 1.22
N LEU A 88 -11.05 -1.11 -0.08
CA LEU A 88 -10.39 -2.26 -0.69
C LEU A 88 -9.23 -1.74 -1.53
N LYS A 89 -8.02 -2.19 -1.23
CA LYS A 89 -6.78 -1.68 -1.82
C LYS A 89 -6.04 -2.81 -2.54
N PRO A 90 -6.40 -3.15 -3.80
CA PRO A 90 -5.52 -3.94 -4.64
C PRO A 90 -4.28 -3.12 -5.04
N GLY A 91 -3.12 -3.74 -5.00
CA GLY A 91 -1.84 -3.11 -5.34
C GLY A 91 -0.89 -4.05 -6.04
N LEU A 92 -0.06 -3.46 -6.90
CA LEU A 92 1.02 -4.13 -7.61
C LEU A 92 2.29 -3.30 -7.45
N GLY A 93 3.42 -3.96 -7.24
CA GLY A 93 4.73 -3.32 -7.17
C GLY A 93 5.84 -4.19 -7.71
N VAL A 94 6.99 -3.56 -7.94
CA VAL A 94 8.23 -4.20 -8.32
C VAL A 94 9.33 -3.66 -7.43
N GLY A 95 10.23 -4.54 -7.01
CA GLY A 95 11.31 -4.16 -6.11
C GLY A 95 12.50 -5.08 -6.20
N TYR A 96 13.58 -4.62 -5.59
CA TYR A 96 14.77 -5.41 -5.36
C TYR A 96 14.56 -6.30 -4.15
N TYR A 97 14.84 -7.59 -4.30
CA TYR A 97 14.81 -8.58 -3.25
C TYR A 97 16.23 -9.05 -2.91
N SER A 98 16.48 -9.18 -1.61
CA SER A 98 17.68 -9.83 -1.08
C SER A 98 17.23 -10.97 -0.20
N ARG A 99 17.68 -12.17 -0.53
CA ARG A 99 17.45 -13.36 0.28
C ARG A 99 18.13 -13.22 1.65
N GLY A 100 17.41 -13.65 2.69
CA GLY A 100 17.93 -13.80 4.04
C GLY A 100 18.67 -15.11 4.27
N SER A 101 18.70 -15.52 5.53
CA SER A 101 19.23 -16.81 5.98
C SER A 101 18.26 -17.99 5.79
N SER A 102 17.02 -17.72 5.37
CA SER A 102 16.05 -18.74 4.96
C SER A 102 16.54 -19.51 3.73
N ASP A 103 16.14 -20.78 3.66
CA ASP A 103 16.28 -21.67 2.49
C ASP A 103 15.24 -21.39 1.40
N LEU A 104 14.28 -20.48 1.64
CA LEU A 104 13.39 -19.98 0.59
C LEU A 104 14.16 -19.03 -0.33
N ASP A 105 14.46 -19.49 -1.53
CA ASP A 105 15.10 -18.72 -2.60
C ASP A 105 14.06 -18.36 -3.66
N LEU A 106 13.73 -17.07 -3.78
CA LEU A 106 12.80 -16.59 -4.80
C LEU A 106 13.39 -16.63 -6.22
N GLY A 107 14.67 -16.98 -6.37
CA GLY A 107 15.30 -17.27 -7.66
C GLY A 107 15.80 -16.04 -8.41
N HIS A 108 15.33 -14.83 -8.07
CA HIS A 108 15.72 -13.62 -8.78
C HIS A 108 15.84 -12.41 -7.83
N PRO A 109 16.73 -11.42 -8.10
CA PRO A 109 16.83 -10.21 -7.28
C PRO A 109 15.72 -9.19 -7.56
N ILE A 110 14.87 -9.41 -8.57
CA ILE A 110 13.70 -8.58 -8.85
C ILE A 110 12.45 -9.41 -8.60
N GLU A 111 11.61 -8.93 -7.70
CA GLU A 111 10.39 -9.59 -7.27
C GLU A 111 9.22 -8.60 -7.36
N PHE A 112 8.10 -9.09 -7.90
CA PHE A 112 6.84 -8.36 -7.98
C PHE A 112 6.02 -8.65 -6.73
N ARG A 113 5.47 -7.60 -6.12
CA ARG A 113 4.54 -7.70 -4.98
C ARG A 113 3.13 -7.45 -5.46
N SER A 114 2.29 -8.49 -5.43
CA SER A 114 0.84 -8.35 -5.61
C SER A 114 0.17 -8.37 -4.25
N GLN A 115 -0.70 -7.39 -3.95
CA GLN A 115 -1.35 -7.26 -2.65
C GLN A 115 -2.85 -6.99 -2.81
N LEU A 116 -3.64 -7.55 -1.91
CA LEU A 116 -5.02 -7.16 -1.68
C LEU A 116 -5.22 -6.87 -0.20
N GLU A 117 -5.60 -5.64 0.12
CA GLU A 117 -5.84 -5.20 1.49
C GLU A 117 -7.28 -4.73 1.68
N LEU A 118 -7.89 -5.17 2.79
CA LEU A 118 -9.13 -4.60 3.31
C LEU A 118 -8.78 -3.68 4.47
N ALA A 119 -9.04 -2.39 4.33
CA ALA A 119 -8.75 -1.38 5.34
C ALA A 119 -10.02 -0.73 5.89
N LYS A 120 -9.98 -0.39 7.17
CA LYS A 120 -11.06 0.29 7.89
C LYS A 120 -10.55 1.53 8.59
N GLU A 121 -11.15 2.68 8.30
CA GLU A 121 -10.90 3.92 9.01
C GLU A 121 -11.38 3.80 10.48
N ILE A 122 -10.52 4.21 11.41
CA ILE A 122 -10.84 4.33 12.85
C ILE A 122 -11.14 5.78 13.20
N ASN A 123 -10.43 6.71 12.56
CA ASN A 123 -10.63 8.14 12.67
C ASN A 123 -10.07 8.83 11.41
N ALA A 124 -10.18 10.16 11.36
CA ALA A 124 -9.81 10.96 10.19
C ALA A 124 -8.33 10.82 9.73
N GLN A 125 -7.43 10.33 10.59
CA GLN A 125 -6.00 10.17 10.28
C GLN A 125 -5.55 8.71 10.29
N ASN A 126 -6.36 7.77 10.78
CA ASN A 126 -5.90 6.41 11.06
C ASN A 126 -6.82 5.35 10.49
N SER A 127 -6.25 4.33 9.88
CA SER A 127 -6.95 3.11 9.50
C SER A 127 -6.18 1.85 9.90
N LEU A 128 -6.90 0.73 10.04
CA LEU A 128 -6.32 -0.60 10.19
C LEU A 128 -6.60 -1.42 8.93
N GLY A 129 -5.59 -2.12 8.45
CA GLY A 129 -5.66 -2.99 7.27
C GLY A 129 -5.39 -4.45 7.60
N LEU A 130 -6.06 -5.36 6.89
CA LEU A 130 -5.67 -6.75 6.78
C LEU A 130 -5.34 -7.03 5.31
N ALA A 131 -4.13 -7.53 5.06
CA ALA A 131 -3.60 -7.70 3.72
C ALA A 131 -3.11 -9.13 3.49
N VAL A 132 -3.36 -9.64 2.29
CA VAL A 132 -2.64 -10.78 1.73
C VAL A 132 -1.77 -10.29 0.58
N SER A 133 -0.53 -10.76 0.51
CA SER A 133 0.37 -10.43 -0.58
C SER A 133 1.15 -11.63 -1.07
N HIS A 134 1.57 -11.57 -2.32
CA HIS A 134 2.39 -12.59 -2.98
C HIS A 134 3.60 -11.91 -3.62
N LEU A 135 4.80 -12.39 -3.31
CA LEU A 135 6.04 -11.99 -3.98
C LEU A 135 6.46 -13.10 -4.96
N SER A 136 6.77 -12.73 -6.20
CA SER A 136 7.33 -13.65 -7.20
C SER A 136 8.07 -12.94 -8.32
N ASN A 137 8.95 -13.66 -9.01
CA ASN A 137 9.77 -13.08 -10.09
C ASN A 137 9.10 -13.15 -11.46
N ALA A 138 7.86 -13.64 -11.54
CA ALA A 138 7.10 -13.80 -12.79
C ALA A 138 7.87 -14.57 -13.88
N ASP A 139 8.63 -15.60 -13.48
CA ASP A 139 9.48 -16.44 -14.31
C ASP A 139 10.59 -15.67 -15.07
N LEU A 140 11.12 -14.62 -14.44
CA LEU A 140 12.32 -13.92 -14.91
C LEU A 140 13.58 -14.82 -14.83
N ASP A 141 13.55 -15.86 -13.99
CA ASP A 141 14.54 -16.94 -13.95
C ASP A 141 13.85 -18.32 -13.96
N LYS A 142 14.62 -19.40 -13.91
CA LYS A 142 14.15 -20.79 -13.99
C LYS A 142 13.37 -21.25 -12.77
N GLU A 143 13.67 -20.66 -11.62
CA GLU A 143 13.03 -20.97 -10.34
C GLU A 143 12.19 -19.77 -9.92
N ASN A 144 10.96 -20.03 -9.50
CA ASN A 144 10.01 -19.02 -9.05
C ASN A 144 9.02 -19.67 -8.08
N PRO A 145 9.46 -20.01 -6.85
CA PRO A 145 8.58 -20.65 -5.88
C PRO A 145 7.45 -19.72 -5.43
N GLY A 146 7.70 -18.40 -5.45
CA GLY A 146 6.82 -17.40 -4.86
C GLY A 146 6.78 -17.47 -3.33
N VAL A 147 6.11 -16.50 -2.72
CA VAL A 147 5.84 -16.51 -1.27
C VAL A 147 4.62 -15.68 -0.90
N GLU A 148 3.80 -16.23 -0.02
CA GLU A 148 2.58 -15.64 0.49
C GLU A 148 2.80 -15.02 1.87
N VAL A 149 2.34 -13.79 2.05
CA VAL A 149 2.47 -13.04 3.31
C VAL A 149 1.11 -12.52 3.76
N LEU A 150 0.76 -12.76 5.02
CA LEU A 150 -0.43 -12.22 5.68
C LEU A 150 0.00 -11.13 6.66
N SER A 151 -0.49 -9.91 6.48
CA SER A 151 -0.06 -8.75 7.28
C SER A 151 -1.23 -7.95 7.85
N VAL A 152 -1.00 -7.35 9.01
CA VAL A 152 -1.88 -6.34 9.62
C VAL A 152 -1.19 -4.99 9.53
N TYR A 153 -1.87 -4.02 8.94
CA TYR A 153 -1.37 -2.66 8.76
C TYR A 153 -2.02 -1.70 9.75
N TRP A 154 -1.24 -0.73 10.20
CA TRP A 154 -1.74 0.55 10.67
C TRP A 154 -1.29 1.62 9.69
N HIS A 155 -2.23 2.46 9.26
CA HIS A 155 -1.97 3.56 8.35
C HIS A 155 -2.21 4.89 9.05
N TYR A 156 -1.32 5.84 8.78
CA TYR A 156 -1.40 7.21 9.26
C TYR A 156 -1.36 8.20 8.11
N ARG A 157 -2.44 8.97 7.96
CA ARG A 157 -2.60 10.04 6.98
C ARG A 157 -2.21 11.38 7.61
N PHE A 158 -1.29 12.13 6.98
CA PHE A 158 -0.68 13.33 7.56
C PHE A 158 -0.69 14.56 6.66
#